data_AF-A0A7Y5BRF6-F1
#
_entry.id   AF-A0A7Y5BRF6-F1
#
_cell.length_a   1.000
_cell.length_b   1.000
_cell.length_c   1.000
_cell.angle_alpha   90.00
_cell.angle_beta   90.00
_cell.angle_gamma   90.00
#
_symmetry.space_group_name_H-M   'P 1'
#
loop_
_entity.id
_entity.type
_entity.pdbx_description
1 polymer ?
#
loop_
_entity_poly.entity_id
_entity_poly.type
_entity_poly.pdbx_seq_one_letter_code
_entity_poly.pdbx_strand_id
1 'polypeptide(L)' 'MISFELSEEQKLIQDMARSFAADALWPRLRDTERDRGLPDELLAQAHEGPGVP' A
#
# COMPACT_ATOMS: atom_id res chain seq x y z
N MET A 1 -1.40 30.01 -9.15
CA MET A 1 -2.62 29.37 -8.61
C MET A 1 -2.18 28.03 -8.04
N ILE A 2 -2.37 27.77 -6.75
CA ILE A 2 -2.03 26.47 -6.15
C ILE A 2 -3.13 25.50 -6.56
N SER A 3 -2.78 24.43 -7.30
CA SER A 3 -3.70 23.33 -7.58
C SER A 3 -3.67 22.35 -6.41
N PHE A 4 -4.83 21.92 -5.94
CA PHE A 4 -4.97 20.87 -4.92
C PHE A 4 -5.05 19.47 -5.53
N GLU A 5 -4.95 19.36 -6.86
CA GLU A 5 -4.86 18.08 -7.53
C GLU A 5 -3.48 17.46 -7.33
N LEU A 6 -3.48 16.13 -7.16
CA LEU A 6 -2.26 15.35 -7.16
C LEU A 6 -1.56 15.48 -8.52
N SER A 7 -0.23 15.53 -8.51
CA SER A 7 0.56 15.32 -9.71
C SER A 7 0.34 13.90 -10.25
N GLU A 8 0.67 13.66 -11.51
CA GLU A 8 0.56 12.31 -12.09
C GLU A 8 1.41 11.28 -11.34
N GLU A 9 2.60 11.67 -10.89
CA GLU A 9 3.44 10.83 -10.04
C GLU A 9 2.75 10.49 -8.70
N GLN A 10 2.14 11.48 -8.06
CA GLN A 10 1.42 11.28 -6.80
C GLN A 10 0.17 10.40 -6.98
N LYS A 11 -0.54 10.53 -8.11
CA LYS A 11 -1.65 9.63 -8.46
C LYS A 11 -1.16 8.20 -8.64
N LEU A 12 -0.05 8.00 -9.36
CA LEU A 12 0.56 6.69 -9.55
C LEU A 12 0.92 6.03 -8.21
N ILE A 13 1.56 6.77 -7.31
CA ILE A 13 1.91 6.27 -5.96
C ILE A 13 0.65 5.92 -5.18
N GLN A 14 -0.40 6.76 -5.24
CA GLN A 14 -1.66 6.49 -4.58
C GLN A 14 -2.32 5.20 -5.10
N ASP A 15 -2.32 4.99 -6.41
CA ASP A 15 -2.90 3.80 -7.03
C ASP A 15 -2.10 2.54 -6.67
N MET A 16 -0.77 2.62 -6.63
CA MET A 16 0.08 1.53 -6.13
C MET A 16 -0.25 1.17 -4.67
N ALA A 17 -0.33 2.18 -3.79
CA ALA A 17 -0.66 1.97 -2.38
C ALA A 17 -2.07 1.36 -2.22
N ARG A 18 -3.03 1.78 -3.05
CA ARG A 18 -4.39 1.24 -3.07
C ARG A 18 -4.40 -0.24 -3.44
N SER A 19 -3.67 -0.63 -4.49
CA SER A 19 -3.59 -2.03 -4.93
C SER A 19 -2.91 -2.92 -3.90
N PHE A 20 -1.79 -2.46 -3.32
CA PHE A 20 -1.16 -3.19 -2.21
C PHE A 20 -2.12 -3.40 -1.03
N ALA A 21 -2.89 -2.36 -0.66
CA ALA A 21 -3.86 -2.49 0.40
C ALA A 21 -4.96 -3.52 0.06
N ALA A 22 -5.51 -3.46 -1.16
CA ALA A 22 -6.49 -4.42 -1.71
C ALA A 22 -6.03 -5.86 -1.63
N ASP A 23 -4.82 -6.12 -2.12
CA ASP A 23 -4.40 -7.48 -2.44
C ASP A 23 -3.62 -8.13 -1.29
N ALA A 24 -2.85 -7.35 -0.53
CA ALA A 24 -1.94 -7.87 0.48
C ALA A 24 -2.39 -7.59 1.92
N LEU A 25 -2.82 -6.36 2.22
CA LEU A 25 -3.13 -5.92 3.58
C LEU A 25 -4.56 -6.27 4.03
N TRP A 26 -5.59 -5.88 3.27
CA TRP A 26 -6.99 -6.07 3.66
C TRP A 26 -7.36 -7.53 3.98
N PRO A 27 -6.91 -8.54 3.21
CA PRO A 27 -7.22 -9.94 3.53
C PRO A 27 -6.68 -10.39 4.88
N ARG A 28 -5.60 -9.76 5.36
CA ARG A 28 -4.88 -10.12 6.60
C ARG A 28 -5.14 -9.16 7.75
N LEU A 29 -5.94 -8.10 7.52
CA LEU A 29 -6.10 -6.99 8.47
C LEU A 29 -6.43 -7.47 9.89
N ARG A 30 -7.41 -8.36 10.03
CA ARG A 30 -7.83 -8.88 11.34
C ARG A 30 -6.72 -9.60 12.10
N ASP A 31 -5.86 -10.32 11.38
CA ASP A 31 -4.72 -11.01 11.96
C ASP A 31 -3.67 -9.99 12.42
N THR A 32 -3.36 -9.00 11.57
CA THR A 32 -2.40 -7.93 11.92
C THR A 32 -2.86 -7.07 13.10
N GLU A 33 -4.16 -6.80 13.21
CA GLU A 33 -4.75 -6.06 14.33
C GLU A 33 -4.68 -6.87 15.63
N ARG A 34 -5.05 -8.15 15.57
CA ARG A 34 -4.98 -9.07 16.71
C ARG A 34 -3.54 -9.17 17.23
N ASP A 35 -2.60 -9.36 16.33
CA ASP A 35 -1.20 -9.62 16.65
C ASP A 35 -0.43 -8.30 16.93
N ARG A 36 -1.11 -7.15 16.79
CA ARG A 36 -0.59 -5.79 17.00
C ARG A 36 0.71 -5.53 16.24
N GLY A 37 0.79 -6.05 15.02
CA GLY A 37 1.99 -5.97 14.19
C GLY A 37 1.73 -6.38 12.74
N LEU A 38 2.58 -5.88 11.85
CA LEU A 38 2.61 -6.31 10.46
C LEU A 38 3.65 -7.44 10.33
N PRO A 39 3.32 -8.57 9.66
CA PRO A 39 4.30 -9.60 9.36
C PRO A 39 5.45 -9.06 8.53
N ASP A 40 6.67 -9.55 8.77
CA ASP A 40 7.87 -9.11 8.05
C ASP A 40 7.74 -9.27 6.53
N GLU A 41 7.05 -10.32 6.07
CA GLU A 41 6.76 -10.53 4.64
C GLU A 41 5.91 -9.39 4.05
N LEU A 42 4.92 -8.91 4.80
CA LEU A 42 4.03 -7.83 4.37
C LEU A 42 4.77 -6.48 4.37
N LEU A 43 5.69 -6.28 5.30
CA LEU A 43 6.58 -5.12 5.32
C LEU A 43 7.55 -5.14 4.12
N ALA A 44 8.15 -6.29 3.82
CA ALA A 44 9.02 -6.45 2.66
C ALA A 44 8.29 -6.12 1.34
N GLN A 45 7.07 -6.64 1.16
CA GLN A 45 6.23 -6.34 -0.01
C GLN A 45 5.92 -4.84 -0.14
N ALA A 46 5.70 -4.13 0.98
CA ALA A 46 5.47 -2.69 0.97
C ALA A 46 6.72 -1.89 0.53
N HIS A 47 7.92 -2.39 0.85
CA HIS A 47 9.19 -1.76 0.47
C HIS A 47 9.57 -2.00 -0.99
N GLU A 48 9.26 -3.18 -1.52
CA GLU A 48 9.51 -3.54 -2.93
C GLU A 48 8.50 -2.87 -3.87
N GLY A 49 7.32 -2.51 -3.35
CA GLY A 49 6.18 -2.00 -4.11
C GLY A 49 5.39 -3.14 -4.79
N PRO A 50 4.09 -2.96 -5.08
CA PRO A 50 3.36 -3.93 -5.90
C PRO A 50 4.08 -4.04 -7.24
N GLY A 51 4.57 -5.26 -7.55
CA GLY A 51 5.42 -5.53 -8.70
C GLY A 51 4.89 -4.84 -9.95
N VAL A 52 5.64 -3.85 -10.43
CA VAL A 52 5.49 -3.33 -11.79
C VAL A 52 5.86 -4.51 -12.71
N PRO A 53 4.98 -4.96 -13.61
CA PRO A 53 5.38 -5.91 -14.66
C PRO A 53 6.49 -5.34 -15.54
#